data_AF-A0A9R1CCL1-F1
#
_entry.id   AF-A0A9R1CCL1-F1
#
_cell.length_a   1.000
_cell.length_b   1.000
_cell.length_c   1.000
_cell.angle_alpha   90.00
_cell.angle_beta   90.00
_cell.angle_gamma   90.00
#
_symmetry.space_group_name_H-M   'P 1'
#
loop_
_entity.id
_entity.type
_entity.pdbx_description
1 polymer ?
#
loop_
_entity_poly.entity_id
_entity_poly.type
_entity_poly.pdbx_seq_one_letter_code
_entity_poly.pdbx_strand_id
1 'polypeptide(L)'
;MDDYINRMNFLSMEYDAAVQILGDKWHIPSGVQAQELIDFCSWEWVENYNNSGINGRLGTSKINGTHIFLPAAGYAHNTEKFMVGDNGGYWTSSPNLIASNRAWSIAFDSGVINVFNHGIRYFGYSIRPITK
;
A
#
# COMPACT_ATOMS: atom_id res chain seq x y z
N MET A 1 -3.44 25.49 5.96
CA MET A 1 -4.35 24.56 6.65
C MET A 1 -3.44 23.59 7.36
N ASP A 2 -3.37 23.68 8.69
CA ASP A 2 -2.49 22.81 9.46
C ASP A 2 -2.91 21.36 9.25
N ASP A 3 -1.97 20.51 8.84
CA ASP A 3 -2.22 19.10 8.58
C ASP A 3 -2.23 18.37 9.93
N TYR A 4 -3.37 18.42 10.63
CA TYR A 4 -3.55 17.80 11.95
C TYR A 4 -3.29 16.29 11.97
N ILE A 5 -3.26 15.65 10.79
CA ILE A 5 -3.08 14.21 10.63
C ILE A 5 -1.58 13.86 10.57
N ASN A 6 -0.75 14.75 10.03
CA ASN A 6 0.67 14.51 9.82
C ASN A 6 1.54 15.37 10.76
N ARG A 7 2.37 14.72 11.58
CA ARG A 7 3.38 15.39 12.42
C ARG A 7 4.75 15.20 11.79
N MET A 8 5.49 16.30 11.61
CA MET A 8 6.84 16.30 11.00
C MET A 8 6.92 15.57 9.64
N ASN A 9 5.89 15.73 8.79
CA ASN A 9 5.77 15.08 7.47
C ASN A 9 5.51 13.56 7.49
N PHE A 10 5.06 13.00 8.62
CA PHE A 10 4.64 11.60 8.74
C PHE A 10 3.26 11.48 9.35
N LEU A 11 2.51 10.43 8.99
CA LEU A 11 1.27 10.07 9.66
C LEU A 11 1.54 9.91 11.15
N SER A 12 0.83 10.68 11.98
CA SER A 12 0.99 10.55 13.42
C SER A 12 0.37 9.24 13.91
N MET A 13 0.97 8.64 14.95
CA MET A 13 0.59 7.32 15.46
C MET A 13 -0.88 7.24 15.92
N GLU A 14 -1.45 8.36 16.34
CA GLU A 14 -2.87 8.48 16.72
C GLU A 14 -3.84 8.28 15.54
N TYR A 15 -3.37 8.48 14.29
CA TYR A 15 -4.14 8.24 13.06
C TYR A 15 -3.61 7.06 12.22
N ASP A 16 -2.59 6.35 12.71
CA ASP A 16 -2.10 5.14 12.07
C ASP A 16 -3.02 3.95 12.41
N ALA A 17 -3.82 3.52 11.43
CA ALA A 17 -4.78 2.44 11.64
C ALA A 17 -4.13 1.12 12.08
N ALA A 18 -2.88 0.85 11.70
CA ALA A 18 -2.18 -0.35 12.12
C ALA A 18 -1.79 -0.27 13.60
N VAL A 19 -1.30 0.87 14.07
CA VAL A 19 -1.05 1.12 15.50
C VAL A 19 -2.35 0.95 16.29
N GLN A 20 -3.43 1.59 15.85
CA GLN A 20 -4.70 1.60 16.58
C GLN A 20 -5.36 0.22 16.66
N ILE A 21 -5.19 -0.63 15.64
CA ILE A 21 -5.85 -1.94 15.56
C ILE A 21 -4.96 -3.07 16.09
N LEU A 22 -3.65 -3.02 15.85
CA LEU A 22 -2.71 -4.12 16.14
C LEU A 22 -1.76 -3.81 17.29
N GLY A 23 -1.74 -2.56 17.78
CA GLY A 23 -0.90 -2.09 18.87
C GLY A 23 0.44 -1.50 18.42
N ASP A 24 1.15 -0.91 19.38
CA ASP A 24 2.24 0.06 19.23
C ASP A 24 3.48 -0.45 18.46
N LYS A 25 3.58 -1.76 18.22
CA LYS A 25 4.67 -2.37 17.45
C LYS A 25 4.41 -2.31 15.94
N TRP A 26 3.15 -2.24 15.55
CA TRP A 26 2.72 -2.22 14.15
C TRP A 26 2.52 -0.80 13.67
N HIS A 27 2.87 -0.55 12.42
CA HIS A 27 2.61 0.73 11.77
C HIS A 27 2.42 0.53 10.26
N ILE A 28 1.79 1.51 9.61
CA ILE A 28 1.70 1.57 8.15
C ILE A 28 3.10 1.91 7.61
N PRO A 29 3.62 1.17 6.61
CA PRO A 29 4.92 1.47 6.03
C PRO A 29 4.97 2.88 5.47
N SER A 30 6.11 3.55 5.63
CA SER A 30 6.38 4.83 4.96
C SER A 30 6.50 4.65 3.44
N GLY A 31 6.40 5.75 2.69
CA GLY A 31 6.65 5.78 1.25
C GLY A 31 8.04 5.28 0.88
N VAL A 32 9.05 5.54 1.72
CA VAL A 32 10.43 5.05 1.51
C VAL A 32 10.52 3.54 1.69
N GLN A 33 9.89 2.98 2.72
CA GLN A 33 9.85 1.52 2.92
C GLN A 33 9.04 0.82 1.82
N ALA A 34 7.97 1.46 1.33
CA ALA A 34 7.24 0.96 0.18
C ALA A 34 8.13 0.98 -1.08
N GLN A 35 8.91 2.04 -1.29
CA GLN A 35 9.85 2.12 -2.43
C GLN A 35 10.93 1.06 -2.32
N GLU A 36 11.49 0.83 -1.13
CA GLU A 36 12.46 -0.25 -0.88
C GLU A 36 11.86 -1.60 -1.27
N LEU A 37 10.62 -1.90 -0.87
CA LEU A 37 9.94 -3.13 -1.25
C LEU A 37 9.82 -3.27 -2.78
N ILE A 38 9.46 -2.19 -3.49
CA ILE A 38 9.33 -2.22 -4.96
C ILE A 38 10.70 -2.43 -5.62
N ASP A 39 11.73 -1.71 -5.17
CA ASP A 39 13.07 -1.73 -5.77
C ASP A 39 13.80 -3.06 -5.52
N PHE A 40 13.65 -3.63 -4.32
CA PHE A 40 14.35 -4.85 -3.92
C PHE A 40 13.58 -6.14 -4.18
N CYS A 41 12.41 -6.07 -4.81
CA CYS A 41 11.71 -7.25 -5.33
C CYS A 41 11.67 -7.28 -6.86
N SER A 42 11.68 -8.49 -7.45
CA SER A 42 11.14 -8.70 -8.79
C SER A 42 9.64 -8.97 -8.68
N TRP A 43 8.87 -8.56 -9.68
CA TRP A 43 7.41 -8.64 -9.63
C TRP A 43 6.86 -9.31 -10.87
N GLU A 44 6.05 -10.33 -10.65
CA GLU A 44 5.28 -10.99 -11.70
C GLU A 44 3.79 -10.95 -11.36
N TRP A 45 2.95 -10.91 -12.39
CA TRP A 45 1.51 -11.06 -12.23
C TRP A 45 1.18 -12.55 -12.13
N VAL A 46 0.40 -12.91 -11.12
CA VAL A 46 -0.05 -14.29 -10.90
C VAL A 46 -1.57 -14.29 -10.90
N GLU A 47 -2.13 -15.10 -11.78
CA GLU A 47 -3.54 -15.44 -11.77
C GLU A 47 -3.79 -16.59 -10.80
N ASN A 48 -4.93 -16.56 -10.10
CA ASN A 48 -5.36 -17.66 -9.22
C ASN A 48 -4.27 -18.14 -8.22
N TYR A 49 -3.67 -17.20 -7.48
CA TYR A 49 -2.56 -17.49 -6.58
C TYR A 49 -2.92 -18.59 -5.57
N ASN A 50 -2.13 -19.67 -5.53
CA ASN A 50 -2.38 -20.85 -4.69
C ASN A 50 -3.80 -21.45 -4.83
N ASN A 51 -4.38 -21.43 -6.04
CA ASN A 51 -5.74 -21.92 -6.31
C ASN A 51 -6.84 -21.19 -5.50
N SER A 52 -6.61 -19.93 -5.10
CA SER A 52 -7.54 -19.14 -4.29
C SER A 52 -8.63 -18.40 -5.10
N GLY A 53 -8.50 -18.37 -6.43
CA GLY A 53 -9.29 -17.52 -7.32
C GLY A 53 -8.87 -16.05 -7.33
N ILE A 54 -7.76 -15.70 -6.65
CA ILE A 54 -7.33 -14.31 -6.47
C ILE A 54 -6.12 -14.02 -7.35
N ASN A 55 -6.25 -13.00 -8.20
CA ASN A 55 -5.15 -12.47 -8.99
C ASN A 55 -4.33 -11.46 -8.17
N GLY A 56 -3.07 -11.24 -8.57
CA GLY A 56 -2.25 -10.23 -7.93
C GLY A 56 -0.79 -10.26 -8.35
N ARG A 57 0.05 -9.59 -7.55
CA ARG A 57 1.48 -9.49 -7.77
C ARG A 57 2.25 -10.38 -6.81
N LEU A 58 3.10 -11.25 -7.34
CA LEU A 58 4.08 -12.00 -6.55
C LEU A 58 5.41 -11.26 -6.59
N GLY A 59 5.81 -10.76 -5.43
CA GLY A 59 7.10 -10.12 -5.22
C GLY A 59 8.11 -11.14 -4.73
N THR A 60 9.25 -11.26 -5.40
CA THR A 60 10.37 -12.10 -4.97
C THR A 60 11.54 -11.22 -4.58
N SER A 61 11.98 -11.34 -3.33
CA SER A 61 13.12 -10.60 -2.83
C SER A 61 14.39 -10.92 -3.63
N LYS A 62 15.05 -9.88 -4.13
CA LYS A 62 16.34 -9.96 -4.80
C LYS A 62 17.49 -10.28 -3.85
N ILE A 63 17.25 -10.24 -2.53
CA ILE A 63 18.27 -10.42 -1.49
C ILE A 63 18.29 -11.87 -0.99
N ASN A 64 17.13 -12.44 -0.69
CA ASN A 64 17.01 -13.75 -0.02
C ASN A 64 16.03 -14.71 -0.70
N GLY A 65 15.43 -14.33 -1.84
CA GLY A 65 14.51 -15.16 -2.60
C GLY A 65 13.14 -15.40 -1.92
N THR A 66 12.88 -14.80 -0.75
CA THR A 66 11.56 -14.96 -0.10
C THR A 66 10.48 -14.22 -0.86
N HIS A 67 9.26 -14.74 -0.81
CA HIS A 67 8.14 -14.23 -1.59
C HIS A 67 7.09 -13.51 -0.74
N ILE A 68 6.45 -12.53 -1.35
CA ILE A 68 5.27 -11.87 -0.82
C ILE A 68 4.21 -11.73 -1.92
N PHE A 69 2.97 -12.10 -1.62
CA PHE A 69 1.86 -11.91 -2.56
C PHE A 69 1.04 -10.67 -2.18
N LEU A 70 0.77 -9.82 -3.17
CA LEU A 70 -0.10 -8.65 -3.08
C LEU A 70 -1.36 -8.90 -3.93
N PRO A 71 -2.52 -9.21 -3.30
CA PRO A 71 -3.78 -9.34 -4.01
C PRO A 71 -4.17 -8.09 -4.80
N ALA A 72 -4.73 -8.28 -5.99
CA ALA A 72 -5.43 -7.27 -6.78
C ALA A 72 -6.81 -6.97 -6.15
N ALA A 73 -6.79 -6.42 -4.94
CA ALA A 73 -7.99 -6.16 -4.13
C ALA A 73 -8.84 -4.98 -4.63
N GLY A 74 -8.41 -4.29 -5.69
CA GLY A 74 -9.04 -3.08 -6.18
C GLY A 74 -8.92 -1.94 -5.17
N TYR A 75 -9.94 -1.07 -5.17
CA TYR A 75 -10.08 0.01 -4.21
C TYR A 75 -11.55 0.29 -3.89
N ALA A 76 -11.80 0.83 -2.70
CA ALA A 76 -13.12 1.29 -2.32
C ALA A 76 -13.32 2.77 -2.68
N HIS A 77 -14.53 3.10 -3.13
CA HIS A 77 -14.99 4.48 -3.26
C HIS A 77 -16.45 4.53 -2.83
N ASN A 78 -16.73 5.34 -1.79
CA ASN A 78 -18.00 5.32 -1.07
C ASN A 78 -18.33 3.91 -0.54
N THR A 79 -19.43 3.32 -0.99
CA THR A 79 -19.93 2.00 -0.58
C THR A 79 -19.57 0.89 -1.55
N GLU A 80 -18.84 1.20 -2.62
CA GLU A 80 -18.55 0.29 -3.72
C GLU A 80 -17.06 -0.07 -3.79
N LYS A 81 -16.77 -1.23 -4.41
CA LYS A 81 -15.41 -1.70 -4.71
C LYS A 81 -15.21 -1.72 -6.22
N PHE A 82 -14.07 -1.21 -6.67
CA PHE A 82 -13.72 -1.06 -8.07
C PHE A 82 -12.44 -1.83 -8.41
N MET A 83 -12.34 -2.32 -9.65
CA MET A 83 -11.14 -2.96 -10.21
C MET A 83 -10.64 -4.20 -9.44
N VAL A 84 -11.55 -4.89 -8.74
CA VAL A 84 -11.22 -6.13 -8.02
C VAL A 84 -10.82 -7.20 -9.03
N GLY A 85 -9.64 -7.80 -8.85
CA GLY A 85 -9.07 -8.79 -9.77
C GLY A 85 -8.15 -8.20 -10.84
N ASP A 86 -8.23 -6.88 -11.08
CA ASP A 86 -7.48 -6.18 -12.14
C ASP A 86 -6.37 -5.28 -11.57
N ASN A 87 -6.66 -4.58 -10.48
CA ASN A 87 -5.73 -3.63 -9.86
C ASN A 87 -5.58 -3.89 -8.36
N GLY A 88 -4.46 -3.45 -7.78
CA GLY A 88 -4.28 -3.40 -6.34
C GLY A 88 -3.66 -2.08 -5.90
N GLY A 89 -3.99 -1.67 -4.68
CA GLY A 89 -3.46 -0.47 -4.06
C GLY A 89 -3.19 -0.69 -2.58
N TYR A 90 -2.08 -0.13 -2.09
CA TYR A 90 -1.71 -0.16 -0.68
C TYR A 90 -1.31 1.25 -0.20
N TRP A 91 -1.93 1.70 0.88
CA TRP A 91 -1.57 2.98 1.50
C TRP A 91 -0.22 2.91 2.21
N THR A 92 0.48 4.05 2.21
CA THR A 92 1.66 4.29 3.04
C THR A 92 1.37 5.42 4.04
N SER A 93 2.20 5.57 5.06
CA SER A 93 2.11 6.65 6.05
C SER A 93 2.70 7.98 5.56
N SER A 94 3.16 8.06 4.30
CA SER A 94 3.75 9.28 3.74
C SER A 94 2.72 10.18 3.07
N PRO A 95 2.54 11.43 3.53
CA PRO A 95 1.64 12.38 2.91
C PRO A 95 2.24 12.98 1.62
N ASN A 96 1.37 13.54 0.78
CA ASN A 96 1.79 14.49 -0.24
C ASN A 96 1.83 15.89 0.39
N LEU A 97 2.99 16.56 0.33
CA LEU A 97 3.21 17.87 0.97
C LEU A 97 2.68 19.07 0.14
N ILE A 98 2.29 18.83 -1.11
CA ILE A 98 1.79 19.87 -2.03
C ILE A 98 0.26 19.83 -2.09
N ALA A 99 -0.31 18.63 -2.17
CA ALA A 99 -1.74 18.40 -2.30
C ALA A 99 -2.26 17.60 -1.11
N SER A 100 -2.96 18.26 -0.19
CA SER A 100 -3.46 17.67 1.06
C SER A 100 -4.46 16.53 0.86
N ASN A 101 -5.14 16.47 -0.29
CA ASN A 101 -6.02 15.36 -0.67
C ASN A 101 -5.27 14.15 -1.24
N ARG A 102 -3.93 14.16 -1.24
CA ARG A 102 -3.08 13.10 -1.78
C ARG A 102 -2.13 12.51 -0.75
N ALA A 103 -1.80 11.24 -0.93
CA ALA A 103 -0.80 10.51 -0.15
C ALA A 103 -0.02 9.55 -1.04
N TRP A 104 1.06 9.01 -0.49
CA TRP A 104 1.84 7.98 -1.16
C TRP A 104 1.15 6.61 -1.05
N SER A 105 1.15 5.87 -2.15
CA SER A 105 0.58 4.53 -2.25
C SER A 105 1.38 3.66 -3.20
N ILE A 106 1.43 2.36 -2.94
CA ILE A 106 1.72 1.39 -4.00
C ILE A 106 0.45 1.26 -4.83
N ALA A 107 0.57 1.29 -6.16
CA ALA A 107 -0.50 0.90 -7.06
C ALA A 107 0.04 0.01 -8.18
N PHE A 108 -0.78 -0.95 -8.61
CA PHE A 108 -0.41 -1.88 -9.66
C PHE A 108 -1.61 -2.43 -10.43
N ASP A 109 -1.29 -2.96 -11.60
CA ASP A 109 -2.09 -3.87 -12.41
C ASP A 109 -1.19 -5.01 -12.91
N SER A 110 -1.61 -5.75 -13.95
CA SER A 110 -0.83 -6.82 -14.56
C SER A 110 0.43 -6.35 -15.32
N GLY A 111 0.44 -5.09 -15.78
CA GLY A 111 1.55 -4.49 -16.54
C GLY A 111 2.58 -3.78 -15.67
N VAL A 112 2.15 -3.02 -14.67
CA VAL A 112 3.03 -2.19 -13.82
C VAL A 112 2.76 -2.37 -12.33
N ILE A 113 3.80 -2.18 -11.52
CA ILE A 113 3.73 -1.92 -10.07
C ILE A 113 4.70 -0.79 -9.73
N ASN A 114 4.24 0.21 -8.99
CA ASN A 114 5.08 1.34 -8.57
C ASN A 114 4.56 2.02 -7.29
N VAL A 115 5.39 2.87 -6.70
CA VAL A 115 5.00 3.84 -5.68
C VAL A 115 4.64 5.16 -6.35
N PHE A 116 3.47 5.68 -6.01
CA PHE A 116 2.98 6.96 -6.48
C PHE A 116 2.74 7.88 -5.31
N ASN A 117 3.09 9.16 -5.45
CA ASN A 117 2.86 10.18 -4.43
C ASN A 117 1.51 10.90 -4.58
N HIS A 118 0.63 10.42 -5.46
CA HIS A 118 -0.60 11.12 -5.85
C HIS A 118 -1.87 10.29 -5.68
N GLY A 119 -1.83 9.24 -4.84
CA GLY A 119 -3.03 8.50 -4.46
C GLY A 119 -4.02 9.42 -3.75
N ILE A 120 -5.30 9.38 -4.14
CA ILE A 120 -6.34 10.23 -3.57
C ILE A 120 -6.83 9.66 -2.24
N ARG A 121 -6.71 10.42 -1.15
CA ARG A 121 -6.92 9.92 0.23
C ARG A 121 -8.32 9.40 0.55
N TYR A 122 -9.35 9.78 -0.21
CA TYR A 122 -10.71 9.28 0.02
C TYR A 122 -10.95 7.89 -0.60
N PHE A 123 -10.02 7.36 -1.39
CA PHE A 123 -10.09 5.97 -1.83
C PHE A 123 -9.64 5.03 -0.72
N GLY A 124 -10.38 3.94 -0.55
CA GLY A 124 -9.99 2.86 0.35
C GLY A 124 -9.05 1.90 -0.34
N TYR A 125 -7.74 2.13 -0.24
CA TYR A 125 -6.72 1.11 -0.53
C TYR A 125 -6.46 0.22 0.68
N SER A 126 -5.90 -0.96 0.40
CA SER A 126 -5.49 -1.89 1.46
C SER A 126 -4.39 -1.28 2.33
N ILE A 127 -4.26 -1.78 3.56
CA ILE A 127 -3.12 -1.50 4.43
C ILE A 127 -2.41 -2.83 4.69
N ARG A 128 -1.10 -2.87 4.49
CA ARG A 128 -0.25 -4.00 4.88
C ARG A 128 0.75 -3.50 5.93
N PRO A 129 0.45 -3.69 7.23
CA PRO A 129 1.29 -3.22 8.32
C PRO A 129 2.66 -3.89 8.35
N ILE A 130 3.63 -3.20 8.94
CA ILE A 130 4.95 -3.73 9.26
C ILE A 130 5.24 -3.59 10.76
N THR A 131 6.14 -4.42 11.29
CA THR A 131 6.65 -4.36 12.67
C THR A 131 8.18 -4.41 12.63
N LYS A 132 8.81 -3.87 13.66
CA LYS A 132 10.22 -4.16 13.97
C LYS A 132 10.36 -5.49 14.68
#